data_AF-A0A6I9NTV7-F1
#
_entry.id   AF-A0A6I9NTV7-F1
#
_cell.length_a   1.000
_cell.length_b   1.000
_cell.length_c   1.000
_cell.angle_alpha   90.00
_cell.angle_beta   90.00
_cell.angle_gamma   90.00
#
_symmetry.space_group_name_H-M   'P 1'
#
loop_
_entity.id
_entity.type
_entity.pdbx_description
1 polymer ?
#
loop_
_entity_poly.entity_id
_entity_poly.type
_entity_poly.pdbx_seq_one_letter_code
_entity_poly.pdbx_strand_id
1 'polypeptide(L)'
;MMGLTFINAIVFGVQGNTMRLLGHDTPMNQFLAGAAAGAIQCVICCPMELAKTRLQLQGTGEKKSSRKLYKNSLDCLVRIYNREGLRGVNRGMVTTLIRETPGFGVYFLAYDVLTRGLGFEPDDRFMIPKLLFAGGMAGIASWLSTYPVDVIKSRLQADGVGGVYRYSSIADCVRQSVRREGYMVFTRGLTSTLLRAFPVNAATFATVTLILMYSRGEGQGPKDCELAPTGHQAQLQQQAHPSSL
;
A
#
# COMPACT_ATOMS: atom_id res chain seq x y z
N MET A 1 20.54 7.25 8.00
CA MET A 1 19.31 6.43 7.87
C MET A 1 19.63 5.27 6.95
N MET A 2 19.39 4.02 7.33
CA MET A 2 19.45 2.93 6.35
C MET A 2 18.48 3.28 5.21
N GLY A 3 19.01 3.37 3.98
CA GLY A 3 18.20 3.66 2.81
C GLY A 3 17.23 2.51 2.55
N LEU A 4 16.06 2.83 1.97
CA LEU A 4 15.09 1.83 1.50
C LEU A 4 15.78 0.73 0.66
N THR A 5 16.82 1.11 -0.09
CA THR A 5 17.66 0.22 -0.90
C THR A 5 18.34 -0.88 -0.09
N PHE A 6 18.86 -0.57 1.10
CA PHE A 6 19.56 -1.55 1.94
C PHE A 6 18.57 -2.55 2.56
N ILE A 7 17.41 -2.07 2.98
CA ILE A 7 16.33 -2.91 3.50
C ILE A 7 15.84 -3.84 2.39
N ASN A 8 15.56 -3.31 1.20
CA ASN A 8 15.13 -4.10 0.06
C ASN A 8 16.20 -5.12 -0.37
N ALA A 9 17.49 -4.76 -0.30
CA ALA A 9 18.58 -5.71 -0.57
C ALA A 9 18.59 -6.89 0.41
N ILE A 10 18.35 -6.66 1.71
CA ILE A 10 18.21 -7.74 2.70
C ILE A 10 16.99 -8.61 2.37
N VAL A 11 15.85 -8.00 2.04
CA VAL A 11 14.62 -8.72 1.67
C VAL A 11 14.84 -9.61 0.46
N PHE A 12 15.39 -9.07 -0.63
CA PHE A 12 15.67 -9.85 -1.84
C PHE A 12 16.74 -10.92 -1.60
N GLY A 13 17.73 -10.66 -0.73
CA GLY A 13 18.71 -11.66 -0.32
C GLY A 13 18.08 -12.83 0.44
N VAL A 14 17.23 -12.55 1.42
CA VAL A 14 16.52 -13.57 2.20
C VAL A 14 15.52 -14.34 1.34
N GLN A 15 14.74 -13.64 0.52
CA GLN A 15 13.78 -14.26 -0.39
C GLN A 15 14.51 -15.18 -1.39
N GLY A 16 15.60 -14.71 -1.99
CA GLY A 16 16.41 -15.51 -2.91
C GLY A 16 17.05 -16.72 -2.25
N ASN A 17 17.54 -16.60 -1.01
CA ASN A 17 18.10 -17.73 -0.27
C ASN A 17 17.02 -18.76 0.14
N THR A 18 15.83 -18.28 0.52
CA THR A 18 14.70 -19.15 0.89
C THR A 18 14.14 -19.89 -0.31
N MET A 19 14.03 -19.22 -1.47
CA MET A 19 13.64 -19.85 -2.74
C MET A 19 14.65 -20.92 -3.17
N ARG A 20 15.96 -20.65 -3.02
CA ARG A 20 17.02 -21.64 -3.28
C ARG A 20 16.94 -22.86 -2.38
N LEU A 21 16.50 -22.70 -1.14
CA LEU A 21 16.35 -23.82 -0.20
C LEU A 21 15.10 -24.67 -0.50
N LEU A 22 14.03 -24.06 -1.01
CA LEU A 22 12.75 -24.75 -1.27
C LEU A 22 12.70 -25.46 -2.64
N GLY A 23 13.61 -25.15 -3.57
CA GLY A 23 13.91 -25.94 -4.78
C GLY A 23 12.79 -26.09 -5.83
N HIS A 24 11.54 -25.76 -5.51
CA HIS A 24 10.36 -25.88 -6.36
C HIS A 24 9.59 -24.55 -6.40
N ASP A 25 9.34 -24.01 -7.59
CA ASP A 25 8.54 -22.80 -7.85
C ASP A 25 7.03 -23.07 -7.73
N THR A 26 6.57 -23.49 -6.56
CA THR A 26 5.13 -23.56 -6.27
C THR A 26 4.64 -22.24 -5.67
N PRO A 27 3.36 -21.86 -5.89
CA PRO A 27 2.79 -20.63 -5.31
C PRO A 27 2.85 -20.63 -3.78
N MET A 28 2.79 -21.80 -3.15
CA MET A 28 2.94 -21.95 -1.70
C MET A 28 4.37 -21.70 -1.23
N ASN A 29 5.37 -22.19 -1.98
CA ASN A 29 6.79 -21.96 -1.68
C ASN A 29 7.19 -20.49 -1.86
N GLN A 30 6.63 -19.82 -2.89
CA GLN A 30 6.80 -18.39 -3.09
C GLN A 30 6.15 -17.58 -1.95
N PHE A 31 4.97 -17.99 -1.49
CA PHE A 31 4.32 -17.38 -0.32
C PHE A 31 5.16 -17.58 0.95
N LEU A 32 5.67 -18.78 1.21
CA LEU A 32 6.54 -19.06 2.36
C LEU A 32 7.86 -18.28 2.31
N ALA A 33 8.50 -18.21 1.14
CA ALA A 33 9.71 -17.42 0.95
C ALA A 33 9.44 -15.91 1.14
N GLY A 34 8.32 -15.41 0.61
CA GLY A 34 7.87 -14.04 0.82
C GLY A 34 7.53 -13.74 2.28
N ALA A 35 6.85 -14.65 2.97
CA ALA A 35 6.51 -14.51 4.39
C ALA A 35 7.76 -14.52 5.28
N ALA A 36 8.73 -15.39 5.01
CA ALA A 36 10.00 -15.42 5.72
C ALA A 36 10.83 -14.15 5.49
N ALA A 37 10.91 -13.68 4.24
CA ALA A 37 11.57 -12.43 3.90
C ALA A 37 10.87 -11.22 4.57
N GLY A 38 9.54 -11.19 4.56
CA GLY A 38 8.74 -10.17 5.22
C GLY A 38 8.89 -10.18 6.74
N ALA A 39 8.97 -11.34 7.38
CA ALA A 39 9.19 -11.46 8.82
C ALA A 39 10.56 -10.87 9.22
N ILE A 40 11.62 -11.20 8.48
CA ILE A 40 12.96 -10.64 8.72
C ILE A 40 12.96 -9.13 8.47
N GLN A 41 12.27 -8.68 7.41
CA GLN A 41 12.08 -7.26 7.14
C GLN A 41 11.40 -6.55 8.29
N CYS A 42 10.32 -7.09 8.84
CA CYS A 42 9.58 -6.50 9.97
C CYS A 42 10.48 -6.33 11.18
N VAL A 43 11.32 -7.31 11.53
CA VAL A 43 12.24 -7.22 12.67
C VAL A 43 13.22 -6.05 12.53
N ILE A 44 13.66 -5.71 11.32
CA ILE A 44 14.59 -4.60 11.06
C ILE A 44 13.85 -3.26 10.86
N CYS A 45 12.71 -3.28 10.16
CA CYS A 45 11.97 -2.07 9.81
C CYS A 45 11.18 -1.51 11.00
N CYS A 46 10.50 -2.35 11.78
CA CYS A 46 9.69 -1.90 12.91
C CYS A 46 10.44 -1.02 13.92
N PRO A 47 11.65 -1.38 14.41
CA PRO A 47 12.41 -0.49 15.31
C PRO A 47 12.82 0.82 14.63
N MET A 48 13.12 0.79 13.34
CA MET A 48 13.51 1.97 12.57
C MET A 48 12.33 2.91 12.32
N GLU A 49 11.14 2.38 12.01
CA GLU A 49 9.90 3.14 11.94
C GLU A 49 9.59 3.79 13.28
N LEU A 50 9.65 3.03 14.37
CA LEU A 50 9.41 3.54 15.73
C LEU A 50 10.36 4.71 16.06
N ALA A 51 11.66 4.55 15.80
CA ALA A 51 12.66 5.58 16.05
C ALA A 51 12.41 6.84 15.19
N LYS A 52 12.01 6.69 13.92
CA LYS A 52 11.65 7.80 13.04
C LYS A 52 10.41 8.54 13.55
N THR A 53 9.35 7.82 13.88
CA THR A 53 8.11 8.40 14.40
C THR A 53 8.38 9.18 15.68
N ARG A 54 9.11 8.62 16.64
CA ARG A 54 9.45 9.33 17.89
C ARG A 54 10.35 10.55 17.66
N LEU A 55 11.30 10.49 16.74
CA LEU A 55 12.13 11.64 16.37
C LEU A 55 11.32 12.77 15.72
N GLN A 56 10.40 12.43 14.82
CA GLN A 56 9.53 13.41 14.16
C GLN A 56 8.60 14.09 15.18
N LEU A 57 8.08 13.33 16.14
CA LEU A 57 7.19 13.84 17.18
C LEU A 57 7.88 14.66 18.27
N GLN A 58 9.19 14.44 18.50
CA GLN A 58 9.95 15.16 19.52
C GLN A 58 10.07 16.68 19.25
N GLY A 59 9.77 17.12 18.02
CA GLY A 59 9.74 18.53 17.63
C GLY A 59 8.33 19.17 17.68
N THR A 60 7.29 18.40 17.93
CA THR A 60 5.88 18.80 17.70
C THR A 60 5.07 19.02 18.99
N GLY A 61 5.73 19.29 20.13
CA GLY A 61 5.08 19.48 21.44
C GLY A 61 5.26 20.88 22.05
N GLU A 62 4.25 21.33 22.82
CA GLU A 62 4.16 22.68 23.45
C GLU A 62 5.31 23.03 24.43
N LYS A 63 6.05 22.04 24.93
CA LYS A 63 7.24 22.29 25.75
C LYS A 63 8.48 22.22 24.86
N LYS A 64 8.86 23.37 24.30
CA LYS A 64 10.19 23.66 23.74
C LYS A 64 11.26 23.47 24.84
N SER A 65 11.51 22.24 25.24
CA SER A 65 12.70 21.93 26.02
C SER A 65 13.88 22.16 25.09
N SER A 66 14.72 23.14 25.42
CA SER A 66 15.88 23.56 24.63
C SER A 66 16.89 22.41 24.35
N ARG A 67 16.74 21.26 25.01
CA ARG A 67 17.51 20.03 24.76
C ARG A 67 16.72 19.03 23.94
N LYS A 68 17.25 18.67 22.76
CA LYS A 68 16.80 17.50 21.99
C LYS A 68 16.89 16.24 22.89
N LEU A 69 15.75 15.59 23.14
CA LEU A 69 15.62 14.37 23.94
C LEU A 69 16.37 13.18 23.30
N TYR A 70 16.36 13.11 21.97
CA TYR A 70 17.11 12.15 21.15
C TYR A 70 18.05 12.91 20.20
N LYS A 71 19.32 12.52 20.15
CA LYS A 71 20.29 13.09 19.20
C LYS A 71 20.16 12.47 17.81
N ASN A 72 19.92 11.16 17.77
CA ASN A 72 19.93 10.32 16.57
C ASN A 72 18.92 9.17 16.70
N SER A 73 18.55 8.53 15.58
CA SER A 73 17.61 7.39 15.57
C SER A 73 18.15 6.20 16.38
N LEU A 74 19.47 5.99 16.36
CA LEU A 74 20.13 4.94 17.14
C LEU A 74 20.14 5.25 18.64
N ASP A 75 20.39 6.51 19.02
CA ASP A 75 20.31 6.95 20.43
C ASP A 75 18.87 6.81 20.96
N CYS A 76 17.87 7.12 20.14
CA CYS A 76 16.47 6.85 20.44
C CYS A 76 16.22 5.35 20.68
N LEU A 77 16.67 4.50 19.77
CA LEU A 77 16.46 3.05 19.85
C LEU A 77 17.17 2.42 21.06
N VAL A 78 18.42 2.81 21.33
CA VAL A 78 19.20 2.33 22.49
C VAL A 78 18.54 2.74 23.80
N ARG A 79 18.03 3.98 23.90
CA ARG A 79 17.30 4.43 25.10
C ARG A 79 15.98 3.69 25.29
N ILE A 80 15.27 3.40 24.21
CA ILE A 80 14.05 2.59 24.24
C ILE A 80 14.38 1.19 24.72
N TYR A 81 15.41 0.56 24.15
CA TYR A 81 15.85 -0.76 24.56
C TYR A 81 16.24 -0.81 26.04
N ASN A 82 17.01 0.16 26.53
CA ASN A 82 17.43 0.21 27.93
C ASN A 82 16.28 0.48 28.92
N ARG A 83 15.18 1.11 28.48
CA ARG A 83 14.02 1.41 29.34
C ARG A 83 12.89 0.39 29.25
N GLU A 84 12.61 -0.10 28.06
CA GLU A 84 11.43 -0.92 27.74
C GLU A 84 11.79 -2.35 27.31
N GLY A 85 13.09 -2.64 27.09
CA GLY A 85 13.56 -3.91 26.55
C GLY A 85 13.06 -4.20 25.13
N LEU A 86 13.16 -5.47 24.71
CA LEU A 86 12.71 -5.95 23.40
C LEU A 86 11.20 -5.70 23.15
N ARG A 87 10.41 -5.68 24.22
CA ARG A 87 8.95 -5.52 24.14
C ARG A 87 8.54 -4.09 23.76
N GLY A 88 9.31 -3.08 24.19
CA GLY A 88 9.11 -1.70 23.75
C GLY A 88 9.63 -1.42 22.35
N VAL A 89 10.72 -2.08 21.95
CA VAL A 89 11.24 -1.98 20.57
C VAL A 89 10.26 -2.56 19.55
N ASN A 90 9.55 -3.64 19.92
CA ASN A 90 8.52 -4.27 19.09
C ASN A 90 7.12 -3.67 19.27
N ARG A 91 6.99 -2.54 19.97
CA ARG A 91 5.70 -1.90 20.25
C ARG A 91 5.13 -1.33 18.95
N GLY A 92 4.01 -1.90 18.50
CA GLY A 92 3.40 -1.58 17.21
C GLY A 92 3.67 -2.58 16.08
N MET A 93 4.54 -3.58 16.29
CA MET A 93 4.78 -4.66 15.33
C MET A 93 3.54 -5.55 15.18
N VAL A 94 2.93 -5.95 16.31
CA VAL A 94 1.70 -6.75 16.32
C VAL A 94 0.54 -6.01 15.65
N THR A 95 0.38 -4.71 15.89
CA THR A 95 -0.64 -3.92 15.18
C THR A 95 -0.35 -3.77 13.69
N THR A 96 0.93 -3.79 13.28
CA THR A 96 1.28 -3.78 11.86
C THR A 96 0.88 -5.10 11.21
N LEU A 97 1.20 -6.25 11.81
CA LEU A 97 0.77 -7.56 11.31
C LEU A 97 -0.76 -7.68 11.24
N ILE A 98 -1.46 -7.23 12.29
CA ILE A 98 -2.94 -7.19 12.32
C ILE A 98 -3.52 -6.25 11.25
N ARG A 99 -2.78 -5.23 10.80
CA ARG A 99 -3.19 -4.33 9.71
C ARG A 99 -2.99 -4.94 8.33
N GLU A 100 -1.86 -5.60 8.11
CA GLU A 100 -1.50 -6.14 6.80
C GLU A 100 -2.52 -7.20 6.34
N THR A 101 -2.93 -8.12 7.22
CA THR A 101 -3.84 -9.21 6.85
C THR A 101 -5.20 -8.73 6.32
N PRO A 102 -5.94 -7.84 7.01
CA PRO A 102 -7.18 -7.30 6.49
C PRO A 102 -6.98 -6.36 5.29
N GLY A 103 -5.88 -5.61 5.27
CA GLY A 103 -5.57 -4.69 4.16
C GLY A 103 -5.47 -5.43 2.83
N PHE A 104 -4.65 -6.48 2.77
CA PHE A 104 -4.56 -7.29 1.56
C PHE A 104 -5.88 -7.98 1.21
N GLY A 105 -6.60 -8.52 2.21
CA GLY A 105 -7.88 -9.18 1.98
C GLY A 105 -8.92 -8.25 1.34
N VAL A 106 -9.10 -7.05 1.90
CA VAL A 106 -10.05 -6.05 1.37
C VAL A 106 -9.59 -5.51 0.02
N TYR A 107 -8.29 -5.29 -0.17
CA TYR A 107 -7.75 -4.88 -1.46
C TYR A 107 -8.08 -5.88 -2.57
N PHE A 108 -7.75 -7.16 -2.38
CA PHE A 108 -8.01 -8.18 -3.39
C PHE A 108 -9.49 -8.42 -3.62
N LEU A 109 -10.31 -8.43 -2.56
CA LEU A 109 -11.76 -8.54 -2.68
C LEU A 109 -12.35 -7.39 -3.49
N ALA A 110 -11.99 -6.15 -3.15
CA ALA A 110 -12.49 -4.98 -3.85
C ALA A 110 -12.01 -4.98 -5.31
N TYR A 111 -10.74 -5.33 -5.55
CA TYR A 111 -10.18 -5.43 -6.88
C TYR A 111 -10.93 -6.48 -7.74
N ASP A 112 -11.16 -7.68 -7.21
CA ASP A 112 -11.89 -8.74 -7.91
C ASP A 112 -13.34 -8.34 -8.22
N VAL A 113 -14.04 -7.70 -7.27
CA VAL A 113 -15.41 -7.21 -7.48
C VAL A 113 -15.46 -6.10 -8.56
N LEU A 114 -14.55 -5.12 -8.48
CA LEU A 114 -14.47 -4.03 -9.44
C LEU A 114 -14.10 -4.53 -10.84
N THR A 115 -13.17 -5.46 -10.92
CA THR A 115 -12.71 -5.99 -12.21
C THR A 115 -13.78 -6.83 -12.89
N ARG A 116 -14.52 -7.67 -12.15
CA ARG A 116 -15.67 -8.42 -12.68
C ARG A 116 -16.82 -7.50 -13.11
N GLY A 117 -17.06 -6.43 -12.35
CA GLY A 117 -18.11 -5.46 -12.67
C GLY A 117 -17.82 -4.58 -13.90
N LEU A 118 -16.54 -4.36 -14.24
CA LEU A 118 -16.12 -3.52 -15.36
C LEU A 118 -16.11 -4.22 -16.73
N GLY A 119 -16.28 -5.55 -16.77
CA GLY A 119 -16.30 -6.33 -18.01
C GLY A 119 -14.98 -6.25 -18.78
N PHE A 120 -14.10 -7.23 -18.60
CA PHE A 120 -12.84 -7.30 -19.32
C PHE A 120 -12.98 -8.15 -20.58
N GLU A 121 -12.98 -7.49 -21.74
CA GLU A 121 -12.71 -8.14 -23.02
C GLU A 121 -11.22 -7.99 -23.38
N PRO A 122 -10.54 -9.06 -23.81
CA PRO A 122 -9.10 -9.05 -24.08
C PRO A 122 -8.62 -8.08 -25.17
N ASP A 123 -9.51 -7.58 -26.02
CA ASP A 123 -9.21 -6.68 -27.16
C ASP A 123 -9.64 -5.22 -26.91
N ASP A 124 -9.98 -4.87 -25.67
CA ASP A 124 -10.55 -3.57 -25.35
C ASP A 124 -9.46 -2.50 -25.18
N ARG A 125 -9.53 -1.42 -25.97
CA ARG A 125 -8.54 -0.31 -25.95
C ARG A 125 -8.43 0.36 -24.57
N PHE A 126 -9.44 0.19 -23.72
CA PHE A 126 -9.55 0.75 -22.37
C PHE A 126 -9.17 -0.21 -21.24
N MET A 127 -8.60 -1.39 -21.54
CA MET A 127 -8.20 -2.37 -20.53
C MET A 127 -7.31 -1.74 -19.43
N ILE A 128 -6.26 -1.01 -19.80
CA ILE A 128 -5.33 -0.42 -18.81
C ILE A 128 -6.01 0.65 -17.93
N PRO A 129 -6.71 1.67 -18.48
CA PRO A 129 -7.48 2.61 -17.65
C PRO A 129 -8.47 1.93 -16.69
N LYS A 130 -9.17 0.88 -17.15
CA LYS A 130 -10.11 0.10 -16.32
C LYS A 130 -9.38 -0.62 -15.17
N LEU A 131 -8.24 -1.28 -15.43
CA LEU A 131 -7.43 -1.92 -14.39
C LEU A 131 -6.93 -0.91 -13.36
N LEU A 132 -6.46 0.25 -13.81
CA LEU A 132 -5.95 1.28 -12.92
C LEU A 132 -7.06 1.89 -12.06
N PHE A 133 -8.24 2.13 -12.62
CA PHE A 133 -9.40 2.58 -11.87
C PHE A 133 -9.83 1.55 -10.81
N ALA A 134 -9.91 0.27 -11.19
CA ALA A 134 -10.21 -0.81 -10.26
C ALA A 134 -9.17 -0.91 -9.14
N GLY A 135 -7.87 -0.81 -9.47
CA GLY A 135 -6.78 -0.81 -8.49
C GLY A 135 -6.82 0.39 -7.55
N GLY A 136 -7.14 1.58 -8.06
CA GLY A 136 -7.27 2.80 -7.26
C GLY A 136 -8.43 2.73 -6.27
N MET A 137 -9.60 2.28 -6.74
CA MET A 137 -10.80 2.12 -5.90
C MET A 137 -10.60 1.01 -4.85
N ALA A 138 -9.97 -0.11 -5.23
CA ALA A 138 -9.59 -1.16 -4.30
C ALA A 138 -8.60 -0.68 -3.23
N GLY A 139 -7.65 0.18 -3.62
CA GLY A 139 -6.74 0.85 -2.70
C GLY A 139 -7.48 1.71 -1.67
N ILE A 140 -8.45 2.53 -2.10
CA ILE A 140 -9.26 3.36 -1.19
C ILE A 140 -10.06 2.49 -0.22
N ALA A 141 -10.70 1.42 -0.71
CA ALA A 141 -11.45 0.50 0.13
C ALA A 141 -10.56 -0.19 1.18
N SER A 142 -9.38 -0.65 0.77
CA SER A 142 -8.37 -1.20 1.69
C SER A 142 -7.97 -0.19 2.75
N TRP A 143 -7.66 1.05 2.35
CA TRP A 143 -7.25 2.11 3.29
C TRP A 143 -8.35 2.43 4.29
N LEU A 144 -9.61 2.51 3.87
CA LEU A 144 -10.74 2.76 4.77
C LEU A 144 -10.90 1.67 5.83
N SER A 145 -10.68 0.41 5.45
CA SER A 145 -10.76 -0.72 6.37
C SER A 145 -9.61 -0.74 7.38
N THR A 146 -8.39 -0.44 6.94
CA THR A 146 -7.19 -0.48 7.79
C THR A 146 -6.95 0.77 8.62
N TYR A 147 -7.57 1.89 8.23
CA TYR A 147 -7.41 3.19 8.88
C TYR A 147 -7.55 3.19 10.42
N PRO A 148 -8.56 2.55 11.05
CA PRO A 148 -8.64 2.51 12.51
C PRO A 148 -7.41 1.85 13.15
N VAL A 149 -6.85 0.82 12.52
CA VAL A 149 -5.64 0.14 12.99
C VAL A 149 -4.42 1.05 12.84
N ASP A 150 -4.35 1.85 11.78
CA ASP A 150 -3.29 2.85 11.57
C ASP A 150 -3.31 3.96 12.62
N VAL A 151 -4.50 4.42 13.05
CA VAL A 151 -4.62 5.38 14.15
C VAL A 151 -4.10 4.80 15.46
N ILE A 152 -4.44 3.54 15.77
CA ILE A 152 -3.97 2.85 16.98
C ILE A 152 -2.45 2.64 16.91
N LYS A 153 -1.91 2.20 15.76
CA LYS A 153 -0.46 2.05 15.53
C LYS A 153 0.25 3.38 15.78
N SER A 154 -0.25 4.47 15.19
CA SER A 154 0.36 5.81 15.32
C SER A 154 0.37 6.29 16.77
N ARG A 155 -0.72 6.08 17.52
CA ARG A 155 -0.80 6.42 18.95
C ARG A 155 0.15 5.59 19.81
N LEU A 156 0.27 4.29 19.54
CA LEU A 156 1.20 3.41 20.26
C LEU A 156 2.66 3.74 19.96
N GLN A 157 2.99 4.10 18.71
CA GLN A 157 4.34 4.54 18.33
C GLN A 157 4.68 5.92 18.90
N ALA A 158 3.69 6.80 19.02
CA ALA A 158 3.81 8.11 19.67
C ALA A 158 3.90 8.03 21.20
N ASP A 159 3.40 6.95 21.80
CA ASP A 159 3.46 6.75 23.25
C ASP A 159 4.92 6.64 23.72
N GLY A 160 5.24 7.25 24.87
CA GLY A 160 6.61 7.34 25.39
C GLY A 160 7.44 8.52 24.86
N VAL A 161 6.93 9.31 23.91
CA VAL A 161 7.55 10.60 23.56
C VAL A 161 7.46 11.53 24.78
N GLY A 162 8.61 11.99 25.29
CA GLY A 162 8.68 12.79 26.52
C GLY A 162 8.81 11.98 27.82
N GLY A 163 8.97 10.65 27.73
CA GLY A 163 9.28 9.79 28.88
C GLY A 163 8.08 9.38 29.74
N VAL A 164 6.85 9.77 29.35
CA VAL A 164 5.60 9.35 30.00
C VAL A 164 4.89 8.35 29.10
N TYR A 165 4.61 7.16 29.62
CA TYR A 165 3.83 6.13 28.93
C TYR A 165 2.37 6.21 29.38
N ARG A 166 1.45 6.26 28.43
CA ARG A 166 0.01 6.36 28.69
C ARG A 166 -0.74 5.06 28.43
N TYR A 167 -0.20 4.13 27.65
CA TYR A 167 -0.92 2.91 27.24
C TYR A 167 -0.17 1.64 27.63
N SER A 168 -0.77 0.74 28.40
CA SER A 168 -0.14 -0.54 28.77
C SER A 168 -0.22 -1.59 27.66
N SER A 169 -1.32 -1.58 26.89
CA SER A 169 -1.59 -2.54 25.82
C SER A 169 -2.35 -1.92 24.64
N ILE A 170 -2.47 -2.65 23.53
CA ILE A 170 -3.28 -2.24 22.37
C ILE A 170 -4.74 -2.03 22.79
N ALA A 171 -5.30 -2.97 23.56
CA ALA A 171 -6.69 -2.89 24.04
C ALA A 171 -6.91 -1.71 25.00
N ASP A 172 -5.92 -1.42 25.84
CA ASP A 172 -5.94 -0.25 26.73
C ASP A 172 -5.87 1.07 25.93
N CYS A 173 -5.05 1.12 24.88
CA CYS A 173 -5.00 2.26 23.95
C CYS A 173 -6.35 2.51 23.27
N VAL A 174 -7.01 1.45 22.79
CA VAL A 174 -8.35 1.53 22.19
C VAL A 174 -9.37 2.03 23.20
N ARG A 175 -9.45 1.39 24.37
CA ARG A 175 -10.42 1.74 25.44
C ARG A 175 -10.23 3.18 25.92
N GLN A 176 -9.00 3.61 26.14
CA GLN A 176 -8.70 4.95 26.61
C GLN A 176 -8.94 6.01 25.53
N SER A 177 -8.64 5.71 24.25
CA SER A 177 -8.92 6.61 23.13
C SER A 177 -10.42 6.82 22.94
N VAL A 178 -11.23 5.75 22.98
CA VAL A 178 -12.70 5.84 22.89
C VAL A 178 -13.28 6.61 24.08
N ARG A 179 -12.80 6.36 25.30
CA ARG A 179 -13.30 7.06 26.49
C ARG A 179 -12.96 8.54 26.54
N ARG A 180 -11.80 8.95 26.00
CA ARG A 180 -11.34 10.35 26.06
C ARG A 180 -11.79 11.20 24.87
N GLU A 181 -11.84 10.60 23.68
CA GLU A 181 -12.05 11.34 22.41
C GLU A 181 -13.25 10.81 21.60
N GLY A 182 -13.90 9.73 22.05
CA GLY A 182 -15.01 9.11 21.34
C GLY A 182 -14.59 8.26 20.14
N TYR A 183 -15.57 7.76 19.38
CA TYR A 183 -15.34 6.90 18.21
C TYR A 183 -14.80 7.65 16.98
N MET A 184 -15.04 8.96 16.86
CA MET A 184 -14.52 9.78 15.76
C MET A 184 -12.99 9.87 15.75
N VAL A 185 -12.32 9.50 16.85
CA VAL A 185 -10.87 9.44 16.91
C VAL A 185 -10.27 8.52 15.85
N PHE A 186 -10.99 7.45 15.48
CA PHE A 186 -10.50 6.48 14.50
C PHE A 186 -10.62 6.95 13.06
N THR A 187 -11.42 7.97 12.75
CA THR A 187 -11.51 8.58 11.42
C THR A 187 -10.75 9.89 11.31
N ARG A 188 -10.24 10.40 12.44
CA ARG A 188 -9.47 11.64 12.52
C ARG A 188 -8.14 11.49 11.76
N GLY A 189 -7.92 12.35 10.77
CA GLY A 189 -6.74 12.33 9.89
C GLY A 189 -6.95 11.60 8.55
N LEU A 190 -8.11 10.97 8.35
CA LEU A 190 -8.41 10.26 7.10
C LEU A 190 -8.36 11.22 5.91
N THR A 191 -8.91 12.44 6.06
CA THR A 191 -8.83 13.50 5.06
C THR A 191 -7.40 13.86 4.67
N SER A 192 -6.47 13.93 5.64
CA SER A 192 -5.05 14.20 5.35
C SER A 192 -4.41 13.03 4.59
N THR A 193 -4.81 11.81 4.91
CA THR A 193 -4.33 10.60 4.24
C THR A 193 -4.85 10.51 2.80
N LEU A 194 -6.13 10.82 2.59
CA LEU A 194 -6.76 10.88 1.27
C LEU A 194 -6.21 12.03 0.42
N LEU A 195 -6.00 13.21 1.01
CA LEU A 195 -5.37 14.35 0.33
C LEU A 195 -3.96 14.01 -0.14
N ARG A 196 -3.18 13.26 0.66
CA ARG A 196 -1.86 12.76 0.28
C ARG A 196 -1.95 11.67 -0.80
N ALA A 197 -2.98 10.84 -0.78
CA ALA A 197 -3.17 9.77 -1.76
C ALA A 197 -3.43 10.32 -3.17
N PHE A 198 -4.06 11.48 -3.29
CA PHE A 198 -4.41 12.06 -4.59
C PHE A 198 -3.18 12.36 -5.48
N PRO A 199 -2.15 13.11 -5.03
CA PRO A 199 -0.93 13.31 -5.82
C PRO A 199 -0.18 12.02 -6.15
N VAL A 200 -0.15 11.08 -5.20
CA VAL A 200 0.56 9.79 -5.37
C VAL A 200 -0.12 8.95 -6.45
N ASN A 201 -1.45 8.87 -6.40
CA ASN A 201 -2.24 8.17 -7.40
C ASN A 201 -2.10 8.86 -8.76
N ALA A 202 -2.23 10.19 -8.82
CA ALA A 202 -2.07 10.97 -10.06
C ALA A 202 -0.70 10.73 -10.72
N ALA A 203 0.39 10.74 -9.95
CA ALA A 203 1.73 10.43 -10.45
C ALA A 203 1.80 9.01 -11.00
N THR A 204 1.22 8.02 -10.31
CA THR A 204 1.18 6.63 -10.77
C THR A 204 0.43 6.49 -12.10
N PHE A 205 -0.75 7.13 -12.22
CA PHE A 205 -1.52 7.16 -13.47
C PHE A 205 -0.73 7.81 -14.61
N ALA A 206 -0.04 8.93 -14.35
CA ALA A 206 0.80 9.59 -15.34
C ALA A 206 1.97 8.70 -15.79
N THR A 207 2.68 8.07 -14.85
CA THR A 207 3.80 7.18 -15.15
C THR A 207 3.35 5.98 -15.99
N VAL A 208 2.27 5.30 -15.60
CA VAL A 208 1.78 4.14 -16.35
C VAL A 208 1.34 4.56 -17.76
N THR A 209 0.63 5.68 -17.89
CA THR A 209 0.19 6.19 -19.19
C THR A 209 1.38 6.50 -20.09
N LEU A 210 2.39 7.21 -19.58
CA LEU A 210 3.59 7.56 -20.34
C LEU A 210 4.39 6.32 -20.78
N ILE A 211 4.59 5.35 -19.89
CA ILE A 211 5.31 4.11 -20.20
C ILE A 211 4.58 3.30 -21.26
N LEU A 212 3.25 3.23 -21.18
CA LEU A 212 2.45 2.51 -22.18
C LEU A 212 2.42 3.23 -23.53
N MET A 213 2.35 4.56 -23.54
CA MET A 213 2.47 5.33 -24.77
C MET A 213 3.84 5.12 -25.42
N TYR A 214 4.91 5.11 -24.63
CA TYR A 214 6.26 4.82 -25.10
C TYR A 214 6.39 3.39 -25.64
N SER A 215 5.91 2.39 -24.90
CA SER A 215 5.99 0.97 -25.30
C SER A 215 5.15 0.65 -26.55
N ARG A 216 4.04 1.36 -26.77
CA ARG A 216 3.23 1.26 -28.00
C ARG A 216 3.87 2.02 -29.17
N GLY A 217 4.71 3.01 -28.88
CA GLY A 217 5.47 3.78 -29.87
C GLY A 217 6.58 3.00 -30.58
N GLU A 218 7.04 1.87 -30.03
CA GLU A 218 8.05 1.01 -30.68
C GLU A 218 7.44 -0.13 -31.52
N GLY A 219 6.10 -0.24 -31.58
CA GLY A 219 5.40 -1.34 -32.27
C GLY A 219 4.74 -1.00 -33.60
N GLN A 220 4.84 0.25 -34.08
CA GLN A 220 4.18 0.67 -35.32
C GLN A 220 5.16 1.38 -36.25
N GLY A 221 6.03 0.58 -36.88
CA GLY A 221 6.52 0.93 -38.22
C GLY A 221 5.31 1.15 -39.13
N PRO A 222 5.35 2.13 -40.05
CA PRO A 222 4.20 2.49 -40.87
C PRO A 222 3.84 1.29 -41.74
N LYS A 223 2.75 0.60 -41.39
CA LYS A 223 2.04 -0.23 -42.35
C LYS A 223 0.93 0.64 -42.90
N ASP A 224 1.28 1.27 -44.01
CA ASP A 224 0.42 1.62 -45.14
C ASP A 224 -1.07 1.47 -44.84
N CYS A 225 -1.65 2.57 -44.37
CA CYS A 225 -3.09 2.79 -44.44
C CYS A 225 -3.39 3.10 -45.92
N GLU A 226 -3.39 2.05 -46.73
CA GLU A 226 -3.86 2.10 -48.11
C GLU A 226 -5.30 2.62 -48.09
N LEU A 227 -5.50 3.74 -48.79
CA LEU A 227 -6.82 4.32 -49.02
C LEU A 227 -7.74 3.25 -49.63
N ALA A 228 -8.84 2.94 -48.93
CA ALA A 228 -10.04 2.45 -49.58
C ALA A 228 -11.15 3.48 -49.38
N PRO A 229 -11.88 3.91 -50.43
CA PRO A 229 -12.71 5.10 -50.39
C PRO A 229 -14.01 4.85 -49.61
N THR A 230 -14.49 5.93 -49.02
CA THR A 230 -15.88 6.17 -48.62
C THR A 230 -16.90 5.56 -49.59
N GLY A 231 -17.65 4.56 -49.10
CA GLY A 231 -18.86 4.02 -49.72
C GLY A 231 -20.01 4.05 -48.72
N HIS A 232 -20.55 5.25 -48.46
CA HIS A 232 -21.88 5.42 -47.87
C HIS A 232 -22.89 5.23 -49.01
N GLN A 233 -23.58 4.09 -49.06
CA GLN A 233 -24.90 3.83 -49.66
C GLN A 233 -25.01 2.37 -50.13
N ALA A 234 -25.77 1.56 -49.39
CA ALA A 234 -26.64 0.47 -49.87
C ALA A 234 -26.86 -0.61 -48.78
N GLN A 235 -27.50 -0.22 -47.68
CA GLN A 235 -28.27 -1.17 -46.86
C GLN A 235 -29.71 -0.68 -46.80
N LEU A 236 -30.47 -0.90 -47.88
CA LEU A 236 -31.93 -0.88 -47.91
C LEU A 236 -32.36 -1.59 -49.21
N GLN A 237 -32.39 -2.93 -49.21
CA GLN A 237 -33.25 -3.83 -50.01
C GLN A 237 -32.59 -5.22 -50.16
N GLN A 238 -32.62 -6.03 -49.10
CA GLN A 238 -32.65 -7.49 -49.29
C GLN A 238 -33.34 -8.19 -48.12
N GLN A 239 -34.60 -7.84 -47.92
CA GLN A 239 -35.60 -8.72 -47.31
C GLN A 239 -36.73 -8.88 -48.33
N ALA A 240 -36.63 -9.92 -49.17
CA ALA A 240 -37.74 -10.63 -49.82
C ALA A 240 -37.17 -11.58 -50.89
N HIS A 241 -36.93 -12.83 -50.53
CA HIS A 241 -37.24 -13.93 -51.44
C HIS A 241 -38.66 -14.38 -51.06
N PRO A 242 -39.54 -14.75 -52.03
CA PRO A 242 -39.42 -16.10 -52.59
C PRO A 242 -39.92 -16.30 -54.05
N SER A 243 -39.43 -17.40 -54.63
CA SER A 243 -40.12 -18.37 -55.51
C SER A 243 -40.61 -18.03 -56.93
N SER A 244 -40.18 -18.95 -57.80
CA SER A 244 -40.91 -19.67 -58.86
C SER A 244 -41.19 -19.01 -60.23
N LEU A 245 -40.60 -19.70 -61.23
CA LEU A 245 -40.99 -19.88 -62.65
C LEU A 245 -40.86 -18.69 -63.60
#